data_AF-A0A3M7MJJ7-F1
#
_entry.id   AF-A0A3M7MJJ7-F1
#
_cell.length_a   1.000
_cell.length_b   1.000
_cell.length_c   1.000
_cell.angle_alpha   90.00
_cell.angle_beta   90.00
_cell.angle_gamma   90.00
#
_symmetry.space_group_name_H-M   'P 1'
#
loop_
_entity.id
_entity.type
_entity.pdbx_description
1 polymer ?
#
loop_
_entity_poly.entity_id
_entity_poly.type
_entity_poly.pdbx_seq_one_letter_code
_entity_poly.pdbx_strand_id
1 'polypeptide(L)'
;MTEVVPFLSGMQQGQGYNTYLQSPCAKNAVTIEASSNPGNPPFSRKYTSELVESYESLAKSTRISAGAAVSGWGQSGSVNVSMLDRSEKLTGGQFESSTLTYQVEVLVQHQVGVGDRHTFNQIQTDNPKKTYGDRFIADFVRGGHFFARVSITARNSSETTELKQSAEIAMTMYGVQGKVTQEVENAITSIKKNSSVKIVIVESTGTSNNRSDGGSVTVNTKETSDLLAVKARADKFYEDADSGKHNYVLFAVLGKYTNLSNFGNSFVPFDYSVTVLRSWKLFDDFTLYQAIEKMIKAVPQTKFKSGSDHKDQLVTQAIDIFEDIRARVNRIAEHPEIAKETPTHMAPDSFRLDVLKAIKTTTYYAQSKPIPNSPDYWTDICLSSKDSSWALLFSFPAFDFGDLIGTEVVSFGKKYNSEDYVCLIGERAKDVDGYNEVSHFWIFPESVENFAMQMYAVSRVSSRNFMRVYAADQMDIERPRPNQRFWWFVPSA
;
A
#
# COMPACT_ATOMS: atom_id res chain seq x y z
N MET A 1 -14.53 -12.42 -23.29
CA MET A 1 -13.24 -12.05 -22.69
C MET A 1 -12.77 -13.26 -21.89
N THR A 2 -11.54 -13.71 -22.11
CA THR A 2 -10.99 -14.91 -21.44
C THR A 2 -10.69 -14.58 -19.98
N GLU A 3 -11.22 -15.38 -19.06
CA GLU A 3 -10.98 -15.22 -17.61
C GLU A 3 -9.61 -15.80 -17.26
N VAL A 4 -8.75 -15.02 -16.60
CA VAL A 4 -7.38 -15.43 -16.24
C VAL A 4 -7.06 -15.08 -14.79
N VAL A 5 -6.21 -15.89 -14.16
CA VAL A 5 -5.76 -15.72 -12.77
C VAL A 5 -4.24 -15.89 -12.67
N PRO A 6 -3.57 -15.25 -11.68
CA PRO A 6 -2.15 -15.47 -11.43
C PRO A 6 -1.79 -16.95 -11.33
N PHE A 7 -0.69 -17.35 -11.97
CA PHE A 7 -0.18 -18.70 -11.83
C PHE A 7 0.41 -18.93 -10.44
N LEU A 8 0.03 -20.05 -9.82
CA LEU A 8 0.63 -20.56 -8.59
C LEU A 8 1.31 -21.90 -8.87
N SER A 9 2.43 -22.15 -8.20
CA SER A 9 3.14 -23.42 -8.33
C SER A 9 2.22 -24.59 -7.99
N GLY A 10 2.23 -25.63 -8.82
CA GLY A 10 1.38 -26.82 -8.66
C GLY A 10 0.05 -26.76 -9.42
N MET A 11 -0.30 -25.64 -10.05
CA MET A 11 -1.40 -25.57 -11.01
C MET A 11 -1.12 -26.44 -12.24
N GLN A 12 -2.13 -27.19 -12.69
CA GLN A 12 -2.06 -28.06 -13.86
C GLN A 12 -3.25 -27.85 -14.79
N GLN A 13 -3.04 -28.01 -16.10
CA GLN A 13 -4.14 -28.07 -17.08
C GLN A 13 -5.12 -29.19 -16.70
N GLY A 14 -6.42 -28.93 -16.91
CA GLY A 14 -7.49 -29.86 -16.57
C GLY A 14 -7.83 -29.92 -15.08
N GLN A 15 -7.12 -29.18 -14.21
CA GLN A 15 -7.42 -29.12 -12.79
C GLN A 15 -8.65 -28.25 -12.51
N GLY A 16 -9.48 -28.64 -11.55
CA GLY A 16 -10.54 -27.79 -11.02
C GLY A 16 -9.97 -26.56 -10.29
N TYR A 17 -10.78 -25.53 -10.15
CA TYR A 17 -10.32 -24.24 -9.65
C TYR A 17 -11.41 -23.47 -8.93
N ASN A 18 -11.08 -22.91 -7.77
CA ASN A 18 -11.92 -21.97 -7.02
C ASN A 18 -11.48 -20.54 -7.32
N THR A 19 -12.28 -19.78 -8.06
CA THR A 19 -11.97 -18.40 -8.45
C THR A 19 -11.96 -17.42 -7.29
N TYR A 20 -12.74 -17.69 -6.24
CA TYR A 20 -12.85 -16.81 -5.08
C TYR A 20 -11.61 -16.86 -4.19
N LEU A 21 -11.14 -18.07 -3.84
CA LEU A 21 -9.91 -18.26 -3.08
C LEU A 21 -8.66 -18.31 -3.96
N GLN A 22 -8.83 -18.31 -5.29
CA GLN A 22 -7.78 -18.54 -6.28
C GLN A 22 -6.93 -19.78 -5.95
N SER A 23 -7.60 -20.87 -5.60
CA SER A 23 -6.94 -22.10 -5.17
C SER A 23 -7.23 -23.26 -6.14
N PRO A 24 -6.23 -24.10 -6.43
CA PRO A 24 -6.44 -25.32 -7.21
C PRO A 24 -7.32 -26.33 -6.46
N CYS A 25 -8.20 -27.01 -7.18
CA CYS A 25 -9.07 -28.08 -6.66
C CYS A 25 -8.64 -29.46 -7.23
N ALA A 26 -9.59 -30.37 -7.46
CA ALA A 26 -9.29 -31.72 -7.94
C ALA A 26 -8.49 -31.72 -9.25
N LYS A 27 -7.41 -32.51 -9.27
CA LYS A 27 -6.67 -32.82 -10.49
C LYS A 27 -7.54 -33.62 -11.44
N ASN A 28 -7.28 -33.48 -12.74
CA ASN A 28 -7.99 -34.20 -13.80
C ASN A 28 -9.52 -34.00 -13.75
N ALA A 29 -10.01 -32.82 -13.35
CA ALA A 29 -11.42 -32.47 -13.48
C ALA A 29 -11.88 -32.43 -14.94
N VAL A 30 -10.97 -32.09 -15.85
CA VAL A 30 -11.19 -32.05 -17.30
C VAL A 30 -9.99 -32.69 -18.00
N THR A 31 -10.24 -33.57 -18.95
CA THR A 31 -9.22 -34.07 -19.88
C THR A 31 -9.08 -33.07 -21.02
N ILE A 32 -7.86 -32.60 -21.26
CA ILE A 32 -7.54 -31.65 -22.33
C ILE A 32 -6.67 -32.35 -23.37
N GLU A 33 -7.21 -32.47 -24.58
CA GLU A 33 -6.48 -32.98 -25.74
C GLU A 33 -5.98 -31.79 -26.54
N ALA A 34 -4.66 -31.59 -26.49
CA ALA A 34 -4.01 -30.50 -27.21
C ALA A 34 -4.25 -30.64 -28.71
N SER A 35 -4.72 -29.56 -29.32
CA SER A 35 -4.66 -29.39 -30.77
C SER A 35 -3.22 -29.18 -31.21
N SER A 36 -2.87 -29.57 -32.45
CA SER A 36 -1.51 -29.43 -32.98
C SER A 36 -1.04 -27.98 -32.86
N ASN A 37 -0.07 -27.73 -31.99
CA ASN A 37 0.38 -26.39 -31.64
C ASN A 37 1.08 -25.70 -32.83
N PRO A 38 0.68 -24.48 -33.21
CA PRO A 38 1.37 -23.71 -34.23
C PRO A 38 2.64 -23.06 -33.64
N GLY A 39 3.82 -23.63 -33.93
CA GLY A 39 5.12 -22.94 -33.89
C GLY A 39 5.37 -21.95 -32.73
N ASN A 40 6.06 -20.84 -33.04
CA ASN A 40 6.38 -19.77 -32.08
C ASN A 40 5.15 -18.86 -31.94
N PRO A 41 4.45 -18.84 -30.79
CA PRO A 41 3.19 -18.11 -30.66
C PRO A 41 3.43 -16.59 -30.77
N PRO A 42 2.58 -15.84 -31.49
CA PRO A 42 2.61 -14.38 -31.47
C PRO A 42 2.47 -13.87 -30.03
N PHE A 43 3.04 -12.70 -29.74
CA PHE A 43 2.93 -12.06 -28.42
C PHE A 43 2.43 -10.62 -28.51
N SER A 44 1.85 -10.15 -27.41
CA SER A 44 1.55 -8.74 -27.17
C SER A 44 2.42 -8.23 -26.02
N ARG A 45 2.70 -6.92 -26.03
CA ARG A 45 3.39 -6.25 -24.92
C ARG A 45 2.71 -4.92 -24.59
N LYS A 46 2.55 -4.63 -23.30
CA LYS A 46 2.01 -3.38 -22.75
C LYS A 46 3.05 -2.77 -21.82
N TYR A 47 3.18 -1.45 -21.83
CA TYR A 47 4.04 -0.70 -20.93
C TYR A 47 3.30 0.54 -20.44
N THR A 48 3.00 0.60 -19.15
CA THR A 48 2.20 1.66 -18.55
C THR A 48 2.77 2.15 -17.24
N SER A 49 2.48 3.41 -16.93
CA SER A 49 2.70 4.01 -15.62
C SER A 49 1.43 4.72 -15.17
N GLU A 50 0.91 4.39 -13.99
CA GLU A 50 -0.39 4.87 -13.50
C GLU A 50 -0.29 5.29 -12.03
N LEU A 51 -0.98 6.37 -11.65
CA LEU A 51 -1.15 6.77 -10.26
C LEU A 51 -2.13 5.81 -9.57
N VAL A 52 -1.77 5.35 -8.38
CA VAL A 52 -2.57 4.44 -7.56
C VAL A 52 -3.32 5.27 -6.52
N GLU A 53 -4.63 5.44 -6.74
CA GLU A 53 -5.49 6.27 -5.89
C GLU A 53 -6.10 5.52 -4.70
N SER A 54 -6.10 4.18 -4.71
CA SER A 54 -6.68 3.37 -3.64
C SER A 54 -5.94 2.06 -3.43
N TYR A 55 -6.05 1.49 -2.22
CA TYR A 55 -5.28 0.29 -1.85
C TYR A 55 -5.88 -0.93 -2.52
N GLU A 56 -7.20 -0.92 -2.69
CA GLU A 56 -7.94 -1.84 -3.55
C GLU A 56 -7.43 -1.80 -4.99
N SER A 57 -7.15 -0.63 -5.58
CA SER A 57 -6.59 -0.52 -6.94
C SER A 57 -5.19 -1.17 -7.03
N LEU A 58 -4.33 -0.96 -6.03
CA LEU A 58 -3.03 -1.62 -5.93
C LEU A 58 -3.16 -3.14 -5.81
N ALA A 59 -4.06 -3.61 -4.94
CA ALA A 59 -4.26 -5.05 -4.76
C ALA A 59 -4.84 -5.68 -6.03
N LYS A 60 -5.81 -5.05 -6.68
CA LYS A 60 -6.39 -5.50 -7.94
C LYS A 60 -5.38 -5.57 -9.08
N SER A 61 -4.38 -4.69 -9.11
CA SER A 61 -3.36 -4.73 -10.17
C SER A 61 -2.48 -5.98 -10.10
N THR A 62 -2.34 -6.59 -8.92
CA THR A 62 -1.70 -7.90 -8.75
C THR A 62 -2.56 -9.08 -9.24
N ARG A 63 -3.83 -8.82 -9.61
CA ARG A 63 -4.84 -9.80 -10.06
C ARG A 63 -5.17 -10.87 -9.02
N ILE A 64 -4.86 -10.61 -7.76
CA ILE A 64 -5.22 -11.44 -6.63
C ILE A 64 -6.64 -11.05 -6.17
N SER A 65 -7.50 -12.04 -5.94
CA SER A 65 -8.84 -11.79 -5.39
C SER A 65 -8.75 -11.44 -3.90
N ALA A 66 -9.71 -10.69 -3.39
CA ALA A 66 -9.78 -10.40 -1.95
C ALA A 66 -9.78 -11.68 -1.09
N GLY A 67 -10.52 -12.72 -1.52
CA GLY A 67 -10.57 -14.00 -0.81
C GLY A 67 -9.21 -14.72 -0.79
N ALA A 68 -8.51 -14.75 -1.91
CA ALA A 68 -7.16 -15.30 -2.02
C ALA A 68 -6.14 -14.52 -1.18
N ALA A 69 -6.22 -13.18 -1.23
CA ALA A 69 -5.31 -12.32 -0.49
C ALA A 69 -5.45 -12.52 1.03
N VAL A 70 -6.69 -12.59 1.56
CA VAL A 70 -6.94 -12.81 2.99
C VAL A 70 -6.58 -14.24 3.43
N SER A 71 -7.02 -15.25 2.68
CA SER A 71 -6.80 -16.67 3.04
C SER A 71 -5.34 -17.08 2.92
N GLY A 72 -4.65 -16.59 1.89
CA GLY A 72 -3.24 -16.88 1.60
C GLY A 72 -2.24 -15.99 2.35
N TRP A 73 -2.68 -14.95 3.05
CA TRP A 73 -1.77 -13.99 3.69
C TRP A 73 -0.83 -14.66 4.69
N GLY A 74 0.47 -14.39 4.58
CA GLY A 74 1.49 -14.95 5.47
C GLY A 74 1.88 -16.41 5.16
N GLN A 75 1.25 -17.05 4.16
CA GLN A 75 1.67 -18.36 3.69
C GLN A 75 2.81 -18.20 2.67
N SER A 76 3.93 -18.88 2.91
CA SER A 76 5.07 -18.86 2.00
C SER A 76 4.69 -19.38 0.61
N GLY A 77 4.74 -18.52 -0.42
CA GLY A 77 4.60 -18.92 -1.83
C GLY A 77 3.24 -18.62 -2.51
N SER A 78 2.25 -18.06 -1.81
CA SER A 78 0.91 -17.79 -2.36
C SER A 78 0.71 -16.34 -2.84
N VAL A 79 1.29 -15.36 -2.15
CA VAL A 79 1.10 -13.92 -2.40
C VAL A 79 2.43 -13.21 -2.14
N ASN A 80 2.88 -12.32 -3.04
CA ASN A 80 4.02 -11.46 -2.75
C ASN A 80 3.58 -10.33 -1.81
N VAL A 81 3.47 -10.67 -0.52
CA VAL A 81 2.92 -9.81 0.54
C VAL A 81 3.64 -8.45 0.63
N SER A 82 4.91 -8.38 0.23
CA SER A 82 5.68 -7.13 0.24
C SER A 82 5.09 -6.03 -0.65
N MET A 83 4.44 -6.39 -1.78
CA MET A 83 3.75 -5.43 -2.65
C MET A 83 2.48 -4.87 -2.01
N LEU A 84 1.84 -5.65 -1.14
CA LEU A 84 0.59 -5.31 -0.48
C LEU A 84 0.82 -4.82 0.94
N ASP A 85 2.06 -4.70 1.42
CA ASP A 85 2.29 -4.22 2.77
C ASP A 85 1.80 -2.77 2.92
N ARG A 86 0.83 -2.59 3.82
CA ARG A 86 0.12 -1.33 4.12
C ARG A 86 0.72 -0.60 5.33
N SER A 87 1.61 -1.25 6.09
CA SER A 87 2.12 -0.68 7.34
C SER A 87 3.00 0.55 7.18
N GLU A 88 3.48 0.83 5.97
CA GLU A 88 4.32 1.99 5.68
C GLU A 88 3.53 3.26 5.29
N LYS A 89 2.18 3.23 5.26
CA LYS A 89 1.41 4.19 4.44
C LYS A 89 0.07 4.69 5.01
N LEU A 90 -0.25 4.47 6.28
CA LEU A 90 -1.57 4.84 6.76
C LEU A 90 -1.58 6.23 7.37
N THR A 91 -2.42 7.11 6.85
CA THR A 91 -2.95 8.27 7.59
C THR A 91 -4.46 8.14 7.69
N GLY A 92 -5.00 7.94 8.90
CA GLY A 92 -6.45 7.89 9.12
C GLY A 92 -7.21 6.84 8.30
N GLY A 93 -6.60 5.70 7.93
CA GLY A 93 -7.24 4.66 7.11
C GLY A 93 -7.05 4.84 5.59
N GLN A 94 -6.57 5.99 5.14
CA GLN A 94 -6.28 6.31 3.73
C GLN A 94 -4.77 6.21 3.44
N PHE A 95 -4.40 6.17 2.16
CA PHE A 95 -3.01 6.40 1.75
C PHE A 95 -2.55 7.73 2.32
N GLU A 96 -1.35 7.77 2.91
CA GLU A 96 -0.68 9.00 3.33
C GLU A 96 -0.86 10.12 2.31
N SER A 97 -1.49 11.23 2.72
CA SER A 97 -1.69 12.40 1.85
C SER A 97 -0.36 13.02 1.40
N SER A 98 0.74 12.73 2.11
CA SER A 98 2.11 13.09 1.77
C SER A 98 2.85 12.06 0.89
N THR A 99 2.27 10.89 0.61
CA THR A 99 2.89 9.82 -0.20
C THR A 99 2.13 9.53 -1.50
N LEU A 100 2.74 9.84 -2.64
CA LEU A 100 2.24 9.47 -3.96
C LEU A 100 2.69 8.04 -4.31
N THR A 101 1.76 7.19 -4.76
CA THR A 101 2.07 5.83 -5.18
C THR A 101 1.81 5.66 -6.67
N TYR A 102 2.83 5.28 -7.44
CA TYR A 102 2.69 4.93 -8.85
C TYR A 102 3.00 3.46 -9.07
N GLN A 103 2.36 2.89 -10.08
CA GLN A 103 2.66 1.58 -10.62
C GLN A 103 3.28 1.74 -11.99
N VAL A 104 4.44 1.11 -12.22
CA VAL A 104 5.03 0.92 -13.54
C VAL A 104 4.93 -0.56 -13.90
N GLU A 105 4.28 -0.88 -15.02
CA GLU A 105 4.04 -2.25 -15.46
C GLU A 105 4.55 -2.44 -16.90
N VAL A 106 5.36 -3.48 -17.11
CA VAL A 106 5.60 -4.06 -18.44
C VAL A 106 5.06 -5.47 -18.45
N LEU A 107 4.08 -5.74 -19.29
CA LEU A 107 3.45 -7.04 -19.40
C LEU A 107 3.59 -7.57 -20.82
N VAL A 108 4.23 -8.72 -20.97
CA VAL A 108 4.41 -9.44 -22.23
C VAL A 108 3.62 -10.73 -22.14
N GLN A 109 2.73 -10.99 -23.11
CA GLN A 109 1.85 -12.16 -23.12
C GLN A 109 1.89 -12.85 -24.47
N HIS A 110 2.20 -14.14 -24.46
CA HIS A 110 2.06 -15.01 -25.63
C HIS A 110 0.57 -15.34 -25.83
N GLN A 111 0.16 -15.42 -27.09
CA GLN A 111 -1.17 -15.92 -27.43
C GLN A 111 -1.28 -17.39 -27.04
N VAL A 112 -2.41 -17.73 -26.42
CA VAL A 112 -2.77 -19.12 -26.12
C VAL A 112 -3.32 -19.80 -27.36
N GLY A 113 -3.08 -21.11 -27.46
CA GLY A 113 -3.57 -21.92 -28.58
C GLY A 113 -5.09 -21.91 -28.65
N VAL A 114 -5.64 -22.03 -29.86
CA VAL A 114 -7.07 -22.24 -30.08
C VAL A 114 -7.26 -23.60 -30.73
N GLY A 115 -8.15 -24.43 -30.16
CA GLY A 115 -8.51 -25.72 -30.76
C GLY A 115 -8.53 -26.92 -29.83
N ASP A 116 -8.14 -26.75 -28.56
CA ASP A 116 -8.08 -27.87 -27.62
C ASP A 116 -9.47 -28.46 -27.33
N ARG A 117 -9.54 -29.79 -27.33
CA ARG A 117 -10.76 -30.52 -27.00
C ARG A 117 -10.79 -30.78 -25.51
N HIS A 118 -11.89 -30.41 -24.89
CA HIS A 118 -12.06 -30.48 -23.44
C HIS A 118 -13.19 -31.45 -23.10
N THR A 119 -12.90 -32.42 -22.23
CA THR A 119 -13.86 -33.44 -21.80
C THR A 119 -13.96 -33.45 -20.28
N PHE A 120 -15.14 -33.22 -19.72
CA PHE A 120 -15.37 -33.28 -18.28
C PHE A 120 -15.19 -34.71 -17.75
N ASN A 121 -14.50 -34.88 -16.62
CA ASN A 121 -14.32 -36.16 -15.95
C ASN A 121 -15.17 -36.23 -14.68
N GLN A 122 -16.01 -37.26 -14.58
CA GLN A 122 -16.86 -37.46 -13.40
C GLN A 122 -16.10 -38.23 -12.30
N ILE A 123 -15.57 -37.48 -11.35
CA ILE A 123 -15.01 -37.91 -10.08
C ILE A 123 -16.16 -38.17 -9.08
N GLN A 124 -16.09 -39.31 -8.38
CA GLN A 124 -17.02 -39.66 -7.30
C GLN A 124 -16.77 -38.76 -6.08
N THR A 125 -17.79 -38.02 -5.63
CA THR A 125 -17.68 -37.06 -4.52
C THR A 125 -19.06 -36.69 -3.98
N ASP A 126 -19.16 -36.49 -2.66
CA ASP A 126 -20.39 -36.02 -2.02
C ASP A 126 -20.54 -34.49 -2.06
N ASN A 127 -19.43 -33.77 -2.29
CA ASN A 127 -19.42 -32.31 -2.43
C ASN A 127 -18.76 -31.87 -3.75
N PRO A 128 -19.47 -31.97 -4.90
CA PRO A 128 -18.89 -31.64 -6.20
C PRO A 128 -18.40 -30.19 -6.29
N LYS A 129 -19.08 -29.23 -5.66
CA LYS A 129 -18.66 -27.81 -5.71
C LYS A 129 -17.30 -27.58 -5.05
N LYS A 130 -17.03 -28.25 -3.92
CA LYS A 130 -15.72 -28.20 -3.26
C LYS A 130 -14.66 -28.99 -4.03
N THR A 131 -15.03 -30.13 -4.60
CA THR A 131 -14.10 -31.01 -5.34
C THR A 131 -13.64 -30.39 -6.65
N TYR A 132 -14.56 -29.86 -7.47
CA TYR A 132 -14.23 -29.29 -8.77
C TYR A 132 -13.94 -27.78 -8.71
N GLY A 133 -14.47 -27.06 -7.73
CA GLY A 133 -14.50 -25.61 -7.76
C GLY A 133 -15.56 -25.09 -8.75
N ASP A 134 -15.43 -23.82 -9.15
CA ASP A 134 -16.36 -23.16 -10.07
C ASP A 134 -15.82 -23.01 -11.51
N ARG A 135 -14.53 -23.25 -11.71
CA ARG A 135 -13.83 -23.25 -13.00
C ARG A 135 -12.90 -24.43 -13.11
N PHE A 136 -12.32 -24.63 -14.28
CA PHE A 136 -11.15 -25.48 -14.48
C PHE A 136 -10.04 -24.70 -15.19
N ILE A 137 -8.79 -25.13 -15.04
CA ILE A 137 -7.65 -24.56 -15.75
C ILE A 137 -7.62 -25.15 -17.16
N ALA A 138 -7.94 -24.32 -18.16
CA ALA A 138 -7.96 -24.72 -19.57
C ALA A 138 -6.56 -24.64 -20.20
N ASP A 139 -5.83 -23.57 -19.93
CA ASP A 139 -4.51 -23.33 -20.52
C ASP A 139 -3.67 -22.39 -19.65
N PHE A 140 -2.48 -22.02 -20.11
CA PHE A 140 -1.57 -21.13 -19.44
C PHE A 140 -1.06 -20.05 -20.39
N VAL A 141 -1.21 -18.79 -19.98
CA VAL A 141 -0.58 -17.65 -20.66
C VAL A 141 0.87 -17.57 -20.22
N ARG A 142 1.79 -17.68 -21.20
CA ARG A 142 3.22 -17.49 -20.99
C ARG A 142 3.66 -16.07 -21.35
N GLY A 143 4.80 -15.65 -20.82
CA GLY A 143 5.38 -14.36 -21.14
C GLY A 143 6.33 -13.84 -20.06
N GLY A 144 6.25 -12.54 -19.78
CA GLY A 144 7.06 -11.86 -18.78
C GLY A 144 6.28 -10.72 -18.12
N HIS A 145 6.51 -10.50 -16.83
CA HIS A 145 5.91 -9.39 -16.10
C HIS A 145 6.98 -8.66 -15.30
N PHE A 146 7.09 -7.35 -15.56
CA PHE A 146 7.83 -6.40 -14.75
C PHE A 146 6.81 -5.52 -14.04
N PHE A 147 6.95 -5.41 -12.73
CA PHE A 147 6.10 -4.56 -11.91
C PHE A 147 6.96 -3.77 -10.93
N ALA A 148 6.81 -2.45 -10.91
CA ALA A 148 7.43 -1.59 -9.92
C ALA A 148 6.39 -0.74 -9.20
N ARG A 149 6.39 -0.83 -7.86
CA ARG A 149 5.64 0.06 -6.98
C ARG A 149 6.57 1.21 -6.57
N VAL A 150 6.33 2.40 -7.10
CA VAL A 150 7.09 3.61 -6.78
C VAL A 150 6.32 4.40 -5.71
N SER A 151 6.93 4.63 -4.56
CA SER A 151 6.36 5.42 -3.47
C SER A 151 7.22 6.66 -3.29
N ILE A 152 6.60 7.84 -3.43
CA ILE A 152 7.26 9.15 -3.34
C ILE A 152 6.65 9.90 -2.16
N THR A 153 7.38 10.00 -1.07
CA THR A 153 6.92 10.61 0.19
C THR A 153 7.54 11.99 0.33
N ALA A 154 6.71 13.03 0.37
CA ALA A 154 7.17 14.41 0.57
C ALA A 154 7.96 14.52 1.89
N ARG A 155 9.09 15.25 1.86
CA ARG A 155 9.82 15.56 3.10
C ARG A 155 9.07 16.58 3.95
N ASN A 156 8.38 17.49 3.28
CA ASN A 156 7.55 18.48 3.92
C ASN A 156 6.15 18.45 3.32
N SER A 157 5.13 18.34 4.16
CA SER A 157 3.73 18.26 3.72
C SER A 157 3.27 19.50 2.93
N SER A 158 3.96 20.63 3.09
CA SER A 158 3.75 21.83 2.26
C SER A 158 4.11 21.66 0.78
N GLU A 159 4.98 20.72 0.45
CA GLU A 159 5.51 20.54 -0.90
C GLU A 159 4.71 19.52 -1.72
N THR A 160 3.65 18.94 -1.14
CA THR A 160 2.85 17.85 -1.75
C THR A 160 2.26 18.20 -3.11
N THR A 161 1.81 19.44 -3.31
CA THR A 161 1.22 19.86 -4.60
C THR A 161 2.28 19.97 -5.71
N GLU A 162 3.41 20.61 -5.42
CA GLU A 162 4.53 20.74 -6.36
C GLU A 162 5.18 19.37 -6.65
N LEU A 163 5.24 18.52 -5.62
CA LEU A 163 5.72 17.15 -5.74
C LEU A 163 4.81 16.32 -6.63
N LYS A 164 3.48 16.49 -6.52
CA LYS A 164 2.52 15.81 -7.41
C LYS A 164 2.73 16.20 -8.87
N GLN A 165 2.87 17.49 -9.16
CA GLN A 165 3.16 17.95 -10.52
C GLN A 165 4.50 17.40 -11.05
N SER A 166 5.54 17.43 -10.22
CA SER A 166 6.85 16.87 -10.57
C SER A 166 6.76 15.37 -10.82
N ALA A 167 6.01 14.62 -9.99
CA ALA A 167 5.81 13.19 -10.16
C ALA A 167 5.04 12.86 -11.45
N GLU A 168 3.96 13.58 -11.76
CA GLU A 168 3.20 13.41 -12.99
C GLU A 168 4.10 13.57 -14.23
N ILE A 169 4.92 14.62 -14.27
CA ILE A 169 5.88 14.84 -15.35
C ILE A 169 6.92 13.71 -15.40
N ALA A 170 7.54 13.38 -14.27
CA ALA A 170 8.59 12.37 -14.21
C ALA A 170 8.09 10.99 -14.69
N MET A 171 6.85 10.63 -14.38
CA MET A 171 6.26 9.34 -14.73
C MET A 171 5.95 9.19 -16.22
N THR A 172 5.87 10.29 -16.98
CA THR A 172 5.69 10.25 -18.45
C THR A 172 6.83 9.55 -19.18
N MET A 173 7.99 9.37 -18.54
CA MET A 173 9.15 8.71 -19.16
C MET A 173 8.97 7.21 -19.37
N TYR A 174 8.07 6.58 -18.60
CA TYR A 174 7.77 5.16 -18.72
C TYR A 174 6.79 4.92 -19.87
N GLY A 175 7.05 3.92 -20.72
CA GLY A 175 6.24 3.67 -21.92
C GLY A 175 6.69 4.44 -23.17
N VAL A 176 7.55 5.46 -23.01
CA VAL A 176 8.10 6.25 -24.11
C VAL A 176 9.49 5.75 -24.50
N GLN A 177 9.65 5.37 -25.76
CA GLN A 177 10.95 5.02 -26.36
C GLN A 177 11.72 6.29 -26.70
N GLY A 178 12.98 6.39 -26.25
CA GLY A 178 13.86 7.53 -26.54
C GLY A 178 14.60 8.06 -25.30
N LYS A 179 15.40 9.12 -25.52
CA LYS A 179 16.10 9.80 -24.42
C LYS A 179 15.11 10.54 -23.53
N VAL A 180 15.40 10.55 -22.23
CA VAL A 180 14.68 11.36 -21.25
C VAL A 180 14.80 12.83 -21.62
N THR A 181 13.69 13.58 -21.58
CA THR A 181 13.68 15.02 -21.90
C THR A 181 14.22 15.85 -20.74
N GLN A 182 14.68 17.07 -21.02
CA GLN A 182 15.17 17.98 -19.97
C GLN A 182 14.10 18.29 -18.92
N GLU A 183 12.83 18.37 -19.34
CA GLU A 183 11.69 18.59 -18.45
C GLU A 183 11.53 17.46 -17.43
N VAL A 184 11.65 16.21 -17.88
CA VAL A 184 11.63 15.03 -17.01
C VAL A 184 12.85 15.00 -16.08
N GLU A 185 14.05 15.34 -16.56
CA GLU A 185 15.26 15.41 -15.72
C GLU A 185 15.11 16.44 -14.59
N ASN A 186 14.53 17.60 -14.90
CA ASN A 186 14.24 18.64 -13.91
C ASN A 186 13.22 18.15 -12.88
N ALA A 187 12.17 17.46 -13.32
CA ALA A 187 11.16 16.88 -12.45
C ALA A 187 11.73 15.81 -11.51
N ILE A 188 12.60 14.92 -12.02
CA ILE A 188 13.31 13.91 -11.21
C ILE A 188 14.21 14.59 -10.17
N THR A 189 14.89 15.67 -10.55
CA THR A 189 15.74 16.45 -9.64
C THR A 189 14.92 17.08 -8.52
N SER A 190 13.75 17.65 -8.85
CA SER A 190 12.77 18.18 -7.89
C SER A 190 12.32 17.12 -6.90
N ILE A 191 11.92 15.93 -7.40
CA ILE A 191 11.55 14.79 -6.56
C ILE A 191 12.69 14.38 -5.62
N LYS A 192 13.91 14.19 -6.14
CA LYS A 192 15.07 13.78 -5.32
C LYS A 192 15.38 14.78 -4.20
N LYS A 193 15.16 16.07 -4.44
CA LYS A 193 15.38 17.14 -3.47
C LYS A 193 14.31 17.18 -2.38
N ASN A 194 13.04 17.06 -2.77
CA ASN A 194 11.88 17.39 -1.94
C ASN A 194 11.16 16.16 -1.36
N SER A 195 11.63 14.96 -1.67
CA SER A 195 11.00 13.71 -1.24
C SER A 195 12.00 12.64 -0.81
N SER A 196 11.47 11.59 -0.22
CA SER A 196 12.11 10.27 -0.16
C SER A 196 11.39 9.35 -1.15
N VAL A 197 12.15 8.48 -1.81
CA VAL A 197 11.62 7.57 -2.84
C VAL A 197 11.95 6.14 -2.46
N LYS A 198 10.92 5.29 -2.39
CA LYS A 198 11.06 3.84 -2.20
C LYS A 198 10.42 3.11 -3.37
N ILE A 199 11.18 2.24 -4.01
CA ILE A 199 10.73 1.46 -5.17
C ILE A 199 10.92 -0.01 -4.89
N VAL A 200 9.82 -0.77 -4.97
CA VAL A 200 9.84 -2.24 -4.91
C VAL A 200 9.60 -2.77 -6.31
N ILE A 201 10.56 -3.51 -6.86
CA ILE A 201 10.50 -4.10 -8.19
C ILE A 201 10.33 -5.60 -8.06
N VAL A 202 9.40 -6.17 -8.83
CA VAL A 202 9.24 -7.62 -8.99
C VAL A 202 9.25 -7.95 -10.48
N GLU A 203 10.09 -8.91 -10.83
CA GLU A 203 10.21 -9.42 -12.19
C GLU A 203 9.94 -10.91 -12.21
N SER A 204 9.13 -11.33 -13.18
CA SER A 204 8.88 -12.73 -13.50
C SER A 204 9.31 -12.98 -14.94
N THR A 205 10.44 -13.66 -15.12
CA THR A 205 10.98 -14.04 -16.43
C THR A 205 11.31 -15.53 -16.47
N GLY A 206 11.14 -16.14 -17.64
CA GLY A 206 11.28 -17.59 -17.84
C GLY A 206 12.68 -18.02 -18.30
N THR A 207 13.70 -17.18 -18.11
CA THR A 207 15.05 -17.44 -18.63
C THR A 207 15.81 -18.43 -17.74
N SER A 208 15.68 -19.72 -18.03
CA SER A 208 16.77 -20.67 -17.76
C SER A 208 17.22 -21.29 -19.07
N ASN A 209 18.36 -20.82 -19.58
CA ASN A 209 19.13 -21.53 -20.61
C ASN A 209 20.12 -22.53 -20.00
N ASN A 210 20.16 -22.70 -18.67
CA ASN A 210 20.98 -23.71 -18.02
C ASN A 210 20.09 -24.87 -17.54
N ARG A 211 19.94 -25.86 -18.42
CA ARG A 211 19.25 -27.14 -18.18
C ARG A 211 19.92 -28.06 -17.12
N SER A 212 20.84 -27.55 -16.31
CA SER A 212 21.64 -28.33 -15.36
C SER A 212 21.35 -28.02 -13.89
N ASP A 213 20.62 -26.95 -13.56
CA ASP A 213 20.08 -26.73 -12.21
C ASP A 213 18.56 -26.82 -12.28
N GLY A 214 17.97 -27.72 -11.50
CA GLY A 214 16.52 -27.93 -11.44
C GLY A 214 15.75 -26.62 -11.42
N GLY A 215 14.94 -26.39 -12.47
CA GLY A 215 14.43 -25.08 -12.87
C GLY A 215 13.80 -24.27 -11.74
N SER A 216 14.53 -23.27 -11.26
CA SER A 216 14.02 -22.27 -10.34
C SER A 216 13.50 -21.07 -11.15
N VAL A 217 12.19 -20.88 -11.08
CA VAL A 217 11.49 -19.66 -11.48
C VAL A 217 12.10 -18.48 -10.72
N THR A 218 12.62 -17.48 -11.43
CA THR A 218 13.23 -16.32 -10.76
C THR A 218 12.19 -15.22 -10.61
N VAL A 219 11.57 -15.13 -9.42
CA VAL A 219 10.90 -13.92 -8.95
C VAL A 219 11.95 -13.09 -8.21
N ASN A 220 12.46 -12.04 -8.86
CA ASN A 220 13.45 -11.16 -8.26
C ASN A 220 12.77 -9.95 -7.62
N THR A 221 12.83 -9.86 -6.29
CA THR A 221 12.48 -8.62 -5.57
C THR A 221 13.73 -7.76 -5.42
N LYS A 222 13.69 -6.49 -5.86
CA LYS A 222 14.77 -5.52 -5.57
C LYS A 222 14.18 -4.22 -5.06
N GLU A 223 14.90 -3.58 -4.14
CA GLU A 223 14.61 -2.23 -3.67
C GLU A 223 15.59 -1.22 -4.27
N THR A 224 15.08 -0.05 -4.64
CA THR A 224 15.88 1.11 -5.10
C THR A 224 15.13 2.41 -4.83
N SER A 225 15.81 3.54 -4.97
CA SER A 225 15.23 4.89 -4.92
C SER A 225 15.41 5.66 -6.24
N ASP A 226 16.06 5.06 -7.25
CA ASP A 226 16.42 5.76 -8.49
C ASP A 226 15.45 5.47 -9.64
N LEU A 227 14.62 6.46 -9.97
CA LEU A 227 13.61 6.39 -11.05
C LEU A 227 14.24 6.07 -12.41
N LEU A 228 15.44 6.59 -12.70
CA LEU A 228 16.11 6.32 -13.98
C LEU A 228 16.59 4.88 -14.11
N ALA A 229 17.05 4.28 -13.00
CA ALA A 229 17.42 2.87 -12.97
C ALA A 229 16.20 1.97 -13.22
N VAL A 230 15.02 2.35 -12.72
CA VAL A 230 13.76 1.64 -13.01
C VAL A 230 13.41 1.76 -14.50
N LYS A 231 13.49 2.95 -15.09
CA LYS A 231 13.26 3.15 -16.53
C LYS A 231 14.17 2.26 -17.37
N ALA A 232 15.48 2.31 -17.14
CA ALA A 232 16.44 1.52 -17.89
C ALA A 232 16.14 0.00 -17.80
N ARG A 233 15.70 -0.45 -16.62
CA ARG A 233 15.35 -1.86 -16.40
C ARG A 233 14.03 -2.25 -17.08
N ALA A 234 13.00 -1.42 -16.98
CA ALA A 234 11.70 -1.64 -17.62
C ALA A 234 11.80 -1.57 -19.15
N ASP A 235 12.54 -0.60 -19.71
CA ASP A 235 12.79 -0.47 -21.14
C ASP A 235 13.53 -1.72 -21.68
N LYS A 236 14.58 -2.15 -20.98
CA LYS A 236 15.29 -3.40 -21.32
C LYS A 236 14.36 -4.61 -21.25
N PHE A 237 13.51 -4.70 -20.23
CA PHE A 237 12.53 -5.78 -20.11
C PHE A 237 11.56 -5.79 -21.29
N TYR A 238 11.10 -4.60 -21.72
CA TYR A 238 10.22 -4.42 -22.87
C TYR A 238 10.89 -4.87 -24.18
N GLU A 239 12.16 -4.54 -24.39
CA GLU A 239 12.96 -4.94 -25.56
C GLU A 239 13.28 -6.45 -25.57
N ASP A 240 13.56 -7.03 -24.40
CA ASP A 240 13.88 -8.46 -24.24
C ASP A 240 12.74 -9.38 -24.75
N ALA A 241 11.51 -8.86 -24.89
CA ALA A 241 10.39 -9.55 -25.52
C ALA A 241 10.68 -9.97 -26.96
N ASP A 242 11.32 -9.10 -27.75
CA ASP A 242 11.62 -9.38 -29.17
C ASP A 242 12.66 -10.50 -29.33
N SER A 243 13.45 -10.76 -28.27
CA SER A 243 14.44 -11.84 -28.23
C SER A 243 13.90 -13.17 -27.66
N GLY A 244 12.59 -13.26 -27.38
CA GLY A 244 11.95 -14.48 -26.89
C GLY A 244 12.35 -14.90 -25.47
N LYS A 245 12.93 -13.99 -24.67
CA LYS A 245 13.39 -14.28 -23.29
C LYS A 245 12.25 -14.47 -22.28
N HIS A 246 11.03 -14.14 -22.67
CA HIS A 246 9.86 -14.10 -21.79
C HIS A 246 9.01 -15.36 -21.99
N ASN A 247 9.31 -16.44 -21.26
CA ASN A 247 8.55 -17.69 -21.36
C ASN A 247 8.02 -18.21 -20.01
N TYR A 248 7.91 -17.31 -19.03
CA TYR A 248 7.37 -17.63 -17.71
C TYR A 248 5.87 -17.89 -17.78
N VAL A 249 5.35 -18.83 -17.00
CA VAL A 249 3.90 -19.06 -16.90
C VAL A 249 3.31 -17.96 -16.00
N LEU A 250 2.65 -16.99 -16.61
CA LEU A 250 2.12 -15.83 -15.91
C LEU A 250 0.74 -16.08 -15.31
N PHE A 251 -0.15 -16.65 -16.13
CA PHE A 251 -1.56 -16.78 -15.77
C PHE A 251 -2.10 -18.14 -16.16
N ALA A 252 -3.00 -18.68 -15.34
CA ALA A 252 -3.89 -19.77 -15.73
C ALA A 252 -5.10 -19.19 -16.45
N VAL A 253 -5.45 -19.76 -17.60
CA VAL A 253 -6.68 -19.50 -18.34
C VAL A 253 -7.78 -20.37 -17.76
N LEU A 254 -8.91 -19.77 -17.41
CA LEU A 254 -10.02 -20.47 -16.78
C LEU A 254 -11.13 -20.80 -17.78
N GLY A 255 -11.52 -22.07 -17.81
CA GLY A 255 -12.67 -22.58 -18.54
C GLY A 255 -13.90 -22.75 -17.63
N LYS A 256 -15.09 -22.63 -18.23
CA LYS A 256 -16.37 -22.89 -17.56
C LYS A 256 -16.83 -24.31 -17.81
N TYR A 257 -17.15 -25.05 -16.75
CA TYR A 257 -17.72 -26.40 -16.87
C TYR A 257 -18.99 -26.44 -17.73
N THR A 258 -19.84 -25.42 -17.61
CA THR A 258 -21.10 -25.30 -18.38
C THR A 258 -20.88 -25.18 -19.89
N ASN A 259 -19.66 -24.90 -20.35
CA ASN A 259 -19.32 -24.82 -21.77
C ASN A 259 -18.89 -26.18 -22.35
N LEU A 260 -18.69 -27.21 -21.52
CA LEU A 260 -18.27 -28.53 -21.97
C LEU A 260 -19.49 -29.34 -22.43
N SER A 261 -19.44 -29.88 -23.65
CA SER A 261 -20.57 -30.60 -24.26
C SER A 261 -21.01 -31.83 -23.47
N ASN A 262 -20.08 -32.46 -22.74
CA ASN A 262 -20.34 -33.65 -21.94
C ASN A 262 -20.54 -33.35 -20.44
N PHE A 263 -20.62 -32.07 -20.03
CA PHE A 263 -20.81 -31.74 -18.61
C PHE A 263 -22.14 -32.23 -18.06
N GLY A 264 -23.19 -32.25 -18.89
CA GLY A 264 -24.50 -32.81 -18.55
C GLY A 264 -25.14 -32.21 -17.31
N ASN A 265 -24.78 -30.97 -16.93
CA ASN A 265 -25.17 -30.35 -15.66
C ASN A 265 -24.86 -31.21 -14.42
N SER A 266 -23.71 -31.91 -14.42
CA SER A 266 -23.27 -32.80 -13.34
C SER A 266 -23.28 -32.14 -11.95
N PHE A 267 -23.12 -30.81 -11.90
CA PHE A 267 -23.41 -29.98 -10.74
C PHE A 267 -23.65 -28.53 -11.19
N VAL A 268 -24.05 -27.66 -10.26
CA VAL A 268 -24.14 -26.21 -10.49
C VAL A 268 -22.93 -25.53 -9.84
N PRO A 269 -21.93 -25.05 -10.62
CA PRO A 269 -20.82 -24.24 -10.10
C PRO A 269 -21.30 -23.06 -9.27
N PHE A 270 -20.55 -22.68 -8.23
CA PHE A 270 -20.84 -21.44 -7.51
C PHE A 270 -20.62 -20.22 -8.40
N ASP A 271 -21.44 -19.18 -8.19
CA ASP A 271 -21.24 -17.87 -8.78
C ASP A 271 -20.70 -16.90 -7.72
N TYR A 272 -19.42 -16.56 -7.84
CA TYR A 272 -18.74 -15.65 -6.93
C TYR A 272 -18.79 -14.18 -7.37
N SER A 273 -19.51 -13.82 -8.43
CA SER A 273 -19.48 -12.46 -9.01
C SER A 273 -19.82 -11.37 -7.99
N VAL A 274 -20.86 -11.58 -7.17
CA VAL A 274 -21.24 -10.67 -6.08
C VAL A 274 -20.29 -10.79 -4.88
N THR A 275 -19.86 -12.01 -4.59
CA THR A 275 -18.99 -12.35 -3.46
C THR A 275 -17.63 -11.66 -3.55
N VAL A 276 -17.04 -11.63 -4.74
CA VAL A 276 -15.76 -10.96 -5.02
C VAL A 276 -15.86 -9.46 -4.73
N LEU A 277 -16.93 -8.80 -5.20
CA LEU A 277 -17.13 -7.36 -4.98
C LEU A 277 -17.23 -7.02 -3.49
N ARG A 278 -17.98 -7.83 -2.72
CA ARG A 278 -18.20 -7.58 -1.28
C ARG A 278 -16.99 -7.91 -0.41
N SER A 279 -16.16 -8.84 -0.86
CA SER A 279 -14.99 -9.28 -0.08
C SER A 279 -13.86 -8.26 -0.07
N TRP A 280 -13.86 -7.26 -0.96
CA TRP A 280 -12.88 -6.17 -0.92
C TRP A 280 -12.94 -5.37 0.39
N LYS A 281 -14.13 -5.18 0.97
CA LYS A 281 -14.26 -4.58 2.30
C LYS A 281 -13.62 -5.44 3.39
N LEU A 282 -13.78 -6.76 3.33
CA LEU A 282 -13.15 -7.69 4.28
C LEU A 282 -11.63 -7.67 4.14
N PHE A 283 -11.11 -7.61 2.91
CA PHE A 283 -9.69 -7.47 2.66
C PHE A 283 -9.13 -6.13 3.17
N ASP A 284 -9.85 -5.03 2.95
CA ASP A 284 -9.47 -3.73 3.47
C ASP A 284 -9.39 -3.74 5.00
N ASP A 285 -10.44 -4.22 5.68
CA ASP A 285 -10.48 -4.36 7.12
C ASP A 285 -9.33 -5.27 7.62
N PHE A 286 -9.12 -6.42 6.98
CA PHE A 286 -8.04 -7.37 7.32
C PHE A 286 -6.65 -6.71 7.29
N THR A 287 -6.34 -5.98 6.22
CA THR A 287 -5.02 -5.33 6.08
C THR A 287 -4.84 -4.14 7.02
N LEU A 288 -5.92 -3.43 7.37
CA LEU A 288 -5.89 -2.38 8.40
C LEU A 288 -5.60 -2.97 9.78
N TYR A 289 -6.24 -4.08 10.16
CA TYR A 289 -5.97 -4.74 11.45
C TYR A 289 -4.51 -5.18 11.58
N GLN A 290 -3.91 -5.70 10.50
CA GLN A 290 -2.49 -6.04 10.49
C GLN A 290 -1.58 -4.83 10.65
N ALA A 291 -1.91 -3.72 10.01
CA ALA A 291 -1.14 -2.49 10.19
C ALA A 291 -1.27 -1.96 11.62
N ILE A 292 -2.48 -1.99 12.20
CA ILE A 292 -2.72 -1.58 13.59
C ILE A 292 -1.96 -2.50 14.56
N GLU A 293 -1.96 -3.82 14.34
CA GLU A 293 -1.21 -4.79 15.13
C GLU A 293 0.30 -4.50 15.09
N LYS A 294 0.87 -4.28 13.91
CA LYS A 294 2.28 -3.87 13.74
C LYS A 294 2.58 -2.56 14.49
N MET A 295 1.71 -1.57 14.39
CA MET A 295 1.82 -0.29 15.12
C MET A 295 1.84 -0.55 16.63
N ILE A 296 0.85 -1.27 17.18
CA ILE A 296 0.79 -1.58 18.63
C ILE A 296 2.10 -2.24 19.09
N LYS A 297 2.62 -3.21 18.31
CA LYS A 297 3.88 -3.89 18.60
C LYS A 297 5.07 -2.93 18.62
N ALA A 298 5.14 -1.96 17.70
CA ALA A 298 6.20 -0.97 17.62
C ALA A 298 6.18 0.04 18.78
N VAL A 299 5.00 0.42 19.29
CA VAL A 299 4.88 1.38 20.40
C VAL A 299 5.59 0.85 21.65
N PRO A 300 6.51 1.62 22.27
CA PRO A 300 7.17 1.20 23.51
C PRO A 300 6.17 0.94 24.63
N GLN A 301 6.35 -0.13 25.41
CA GLN A 301 5.44 -0.50 26.50
C GLN A 301 5.24 0.64 27.52
N THR A 302 6.28 1.44 27.77
CA THR A 302 6.23 2.58 28.69
C THR A 302 5.24 3.68 28.26
N LYS A 303 4.88 3.71 26.97
CA LYS A 303 3.96 4.67 26.37
C LYS A 303 2.49 4.26 26.47
N PHE A 304 2.15 3.08 26.97
CA PHE A 304 0.74 2.70 27.23
C PHE A 304 0.29 3.18 28.62
N LYS A 305 -0.93 3.74 28.72
CA LYS A 305 -1.51 4.26 29.97
C LYS A 305 -1.57 3.19 31.07
N SER A 306 -1.90 1.97 30.69
CA SER A 306 -2.08 0.81 31.59
C SER A 306 -0.95 -0.23 31.53
N GLY A 307 0.22 0.12 30.96
CA GLY A 307 1.39 -0.78 30.91
C GLY A 307 1.30 -1.91 29.88
N SER A 308 2.10 -2.97 30.09
CA SER A 308 2.28 -4.10 29.16
C SER A 308 1.01 -4.90 28.92
N ASP A 309 0.25 -5.19 29.97
CA ASP A 309 -0.89 -6.12 29.90
C ASP A 309 -1.96 -5.60 28.95
N HIS A 310 -2.20 -4.28 28.95
CA HIS A 310 -3.17 -3.67 28.04
C HIS A 310 -2.65 -3.61 26.59
N LYS A 311 -1.34 -3.44 26.39
CA LYS A 311 -0.73 -3.59 25.05
C LYS A 311 -0.96 -5.00 24.52
N ASP A 312 -0.71 -6.03 25.32
CA ASP A 312 -0.85 -7.42 24.92
C ASP A 312 -2.31 -7.81 24.64
N GLN A 313 -3.25 -7.26 25.40
CA GLN A 313 -4.70 -7.38 25.12
C GLN A 313 -5.07 -6.79 23.76
N LEU A 314 -4.59 -5.58 23.44
CA LEU A 314 -4.86 -4.95 22.14
C LEU A 314 -4.22 -5.74 20.98
N VAL A 315 -3.00 -6.27 21.16
CA VAL A 315 -2.38 -7.15 20.15
C VAL A 315 -3.22 -8.41 19.94
N THR A 316 -3.65 -9.06 21.02
CA THR A 316 -4.47 -10.28 20.95
C THR A 316 -5.81 -10.00 20.27
N GLN A 317 -6.48 -8.91 20.64
CA GLN A 317 -7.74 -8.50 20.03
C GLN A 317 -7.59 -8.23 18.52
N ALA A 318 -6.49 -7.60 18.09
CA ALA A 318 -6.21 -7.39 16.67
C ALA A 318 -6.05 -8.73 15.93
N ILE A 319 -5.32 -9.68 16.53
CA ILE A 319 -5.09 -11.03 16.00
C ILE A 319 -6.40 -11.80 15.86
N ASP A 320 -7.20 -11.85 16.92
CA ASP A 320 -8.47 -12.57 16.93
C ASP A 320 -9.41 -12.02 15.85
N ILE A 321 -9.48 -10.69 15.69
CA ILE A 321 -10.34 -10.07 14.68
C ILE A 321 -9.89 -10.42 13.25
N PHE A 322 -8.60 -10.34 12.92
CA PHE A 322 -8.20 -10.66 11.55
C PHE A 322 -8.29 -12.17 11.26
N GLU A 323 -8.13 -13.05 12.25
CA GLU A 323 -8.38 -14.50 12.10
C GLU A 323 -9.88 -14.79 11.89
N ASP A 324 -10.78 -14.06 12.58
CA ASP A 324 -12.22 -14.14 12.35
C ASP A 324 -12.60 -13.71 10.92
N ILE A 325 -11.97 -12.66 10.40
CA ILE A 325 -12.14 -12.23 9.00
C ILE A 325 -11.67 -13.34 8.05
N ARG A 326 -10.51 -13.95 8.32
CA ARG A 326 -10.00 -15.07 7.51
C ARG A 326 -10.94 -16.28 7.54
N ALA A 327 -11.42 -16.66 8.71
CA ALA A 327 -12.39 -17.75 8.87
C ALA A 327 -13.70 -17.44 8.12
N ARG A 328 -14.16 -16.19 8.14
CA ARG A 328 -15.33 -15.74 7.37
C ARG A 328 -15.10 -15.86 5.87
N VAL A 329 -13.94 -15.45 5.35
CA VAL A 329 -13.58 -15.63 3.92
C VAL A 329 -13.62 -17.10 3.53
N ASN A 330 -13.05 -17.99 4.34
CA ASN A 330 -13.11 -19.43 4.06
C ASN A 330 -14.54 -19.97 4.04
N ARG A 331 -15.42 -19.51 4.96
CA ARG A 331 -16.85 -19.87 4.94
C ARG A 331 -17.57 -19.34 3.70
N ILE A 332 -17.28 -18.11 3.27
CA ILE A 332 -17.83 -17.51 2.05
C ILE A 332 -17.47 -18.35 0.82
N ALA A 333 -16.27 -18.94 0.78
CA ALA A 333 -15.88 -19.82 -0.31
C ALA A 333 -16.78 -21.06 -0.40
N GLU A 334 -17.21 -21.61 0.73
CA GLU A 334 -18.11 -22.77 0.78
C GLU A 334 -19.59 -22.38 0.64
N HIS A 335 -19.93 -21.15 1.04
CA HIS A 335 -21.28 -20.59 1.14
C HIS A 335 -21.31 -19.13 0.64
N PRO A 336 -21.34 -18.88 -0.69
CA PRO A 336 -21.21 -17.55 -1.27
C PRO A 336 -22.25 -16.53 -0.78
N GLU A 337 -23.42 -17.00 -0.36
CA GLU A 337 -24.50 -16.20 0.21
C GLU A 337 -24.11 -15.43 1.49
N ILE A 338 -23.17 -15.97 2.29
CA ILE A 338 -22.69 -15.34 3.54
C ILE A 338 -22.06 -13.97 3.26
N ALA A 339 -21.53 -13.75 2.06
CA ALA A 339 -20.95 -12.46 1.70
C ALA A 339 -21.96 -11.31 1.70
N LYS A 340 -23.27 -11.60 1.68
CA LYS A 340 -24.34 -10.59 1.76
C LYS A 340 -24.61 -10.13 3.19
N GLU A 341 -24.25 -10.94 4.18
CA GLU A 341 -24.42 -10.61 5.59
C GLU A 341 -23.41 -9.55 6.03
N THR A 342 -23.83 -8.66 6.93
CA THR A 342 -22.95 -7.66 7.54
C THR A 342 -21.91 -8.35 8.43
N PRO A 343 -20.61 -8.02 8.29
CA PRO A 343 -19.59 -8.50 9.20
C PRO A 343 -19.85 -8.02 10.65
N THR A 344 -19.49 -8.85 11.63
CA THR A 344 -19.76 -8.59 13.06
C THR A 344 -18.54 -8.04 13.80
N HIS A 345 -17.36 -8.01 13.17
CA HIS A 345 -16.16 -7.47 13.78
C HIS A 345 -16.25 -5.95 13.94
N MET A 346 -15.51 -5.41 14.90
CA MET A 346 -15.39 -3.97 15.10
C MET A 346 -14.80 -3.32 13.83
N ALA A 347 -15.26 -2.11 13.47
CA ALA A 347 -14.64 -1.38 12.38
C ALA A 347 -13.18 -1.03 12.71
N PRO A 348 -12.23 -1.15 11.77
CA PRO A 348 -10.82 -0.86 12.03
C PRO A 348 -10.56 0.54 12.59
N ASP A 349 -11.30 1.56 12.16
CA ASP A 349 -11.16 2.93 12.67
C ASP A 349 -11.56 3.06 14.13
N SER A 350 -12.61 2.34 14.55
CA SER A 350 -13.03 2.30 15.96
C SER A 350 -11.97 1.59 16.80
N PHE A 351 -11.42 0.48 16.31
CA PHE A 351 -10.36 -0.22 17.02
C PHE A 351 -9.06 0.61 17.09
N ARG A 352 -8.68 1.29 16.01
CA ARG A 352 -7.56 2.23 16.00
C ARG A 352 -7.78 3.34 17.02
N LEU A 353 -8.99 3.88 17.13
CA LEU A 353 -9.32 4.90 18.12
C LEU A 353 -9.12 4.39 19.56
N ASP A 354 -9.53 3.16 19.87
CA ASP A 354 -9.32 2.55 21.17
C ASP A 354 -7.82 2.40 21.48
N VAL A 355 -7.03 1.97 20.50
CA VAL A 355 -5.56 1.88 20.61
C VAL A 355 -4.95 3.27 20.88
N LEU A 356 -5.35 4.28 20.11
CA LEU A 356 -4.85 5.65 20.28
C LEU A 356 -5.19 6.21 21.67
N LYS A 357 -6.40 5.95 22.17
CA LYS A 357 -6.82 6.33 23.53
C LYS A 357 -6.04 5.61 24.62
N ALA A 358 -5.54 4.40 24.37
CA ALA A 358 -4.71 3.64 25.30
C ALA A 358 -3.26 4.17 25.42
N ILE A 359 -2.81 5.00 24.48
CA ILE A 359 -1.46 5.55 24.44
C ILE A 359 -1.37 6.86 25.23
N LYS A 360 -0.26 7.05 25.96
CA LYS A 360 0.07 8.26 26.71
C LYS A 360 0.46 9.38 25.75
N THR A 361 -0.05 10.57 26.03
CA THR A 361 0.41 11.83 25.44
C THR A 361 1.26 12.60 26.45
N THR A 362 2.17 13.43 25.94
CA THR A 362 2.93 14.40 26.71
C THR A 362 2.30 15.79 26.53
N THR A 363 2.23 16.58 27.59
CA THR A 363 1.79 17.98 27.50
C THR A 363 2.92 18.83 26.97
N TYR A 364 2.63 19.61 25.95
CA TYR A 364 3.54 20.58 25.36
C TYR A 364 2.95 21.99 25.49
N TYR A 365 3.84 22.98 25.44
CA TYR A 365 3.55 24.37 25.70
C TYR A 365 4.05 25.20 24.52
N ALA A 366 3.11 25.81 23.78
CA ALA A 366 3.44 26.84 22.80
C ALA A 366 3.80 28.12 23.55
N GLN A 367 5.01 28.62 23.35
CA GLN A 367 5.58 29.74 24.08
C GLN A 367 6.27 30.72 23.14
N SER A 368 6.11 32.01 23.41
CA SER A 368 6.76 33.09 22.67
C SER A 368 8.10 33.43 23.34
N LYS A 369 9.18 33.18 22.61
CA LYS A 369 10.57 33.40 23.01
C LYS A 369 11.07 34.74 22.46
N PRO A 370 11.51 35.68 23.31
CA PRO A 370 12.19 36.89 22.87
C PRO A 370 13.50 36.57 22.13
N ILE A 371 13.78 37.29 21.05
CA ILE A 371 15.04 37.16 20.30
C ILE A 371 16.13 37.99 20.99
N PRO A 372 17.30 37.40 21.31
CA PRO A 372 18.40 38.15 21.91
C PRO A 372 18.77 39.39 21.08
N ASN A 373 19.02 40.51 21.76
CA ASN A 373 19.41 41.78 21.15
C ASN A 373 18.39 42.35 20.14
N SER A 374 17.11 41.97 20.28
CA SER A 374 16.02 42.37 19.38
C SER A 374 14.72 42.49 20.18
N PRO A 375 14.56 43.56 20.99
CA PRO A 375 13.52 43.67 22.01
C PRO A 375 12.08 43.62 21.46
N ASP A 376 11.88 44.01 20.20
CA ASP A 376 10.58 43.99 19.53
C ASP A 376 10.30 42.70 18.75
N TYR A 377 11.17 41.69 18.89
CA TYR A 377 11.07 40.45 18.11
C TYR A 377 11.00 39.22 18.99
N TRP A 378 10.11 38.33 18.61
CA TRP A 378 9.89 37.04 19.27
C TRP A 378 9.65 35.95 18.23
N THR A 379 10.00 34.71 18.58
CA THR A 379 9.65 33.50 17.83
C THR A 379 8.89 32.55 18.73
N ASP A 380 7.90 31.88 18.19
CA ASP A 380 7.09 30.93 18.95
C ASP A 380 7.68 29.52 18.79
N ILE A 381 7.78 28.79 19.89
CA ILE A 381 8.32 27.42 19.96
C ILE A 381 7.43 26.58 20.87
N CYS A 382 7.27 25.31 20.51
CA CYS A 382 6.56 24.33 21.33
C CYS A 382 7.55 23.45 22.10
N LEU A 383 7.48 23.42 23.43
CA LEU A 383 8.37 22.62 24.30
C LEU A 383 7.57 21.72 25.24
N SER A 384 8.14 20.59 25.67
CA SER A 384 7.52 19.72 26.69
C SER A 384 7.65 20.25 28.12
N SER A 385 8.39 21.35 28.30
CA SER A 385 8.54 22.07 29.56
C SER A 385 8.23 23.55 29.40
N LYS A 386 7.75 24.18 30.47
CA LYS A 386 7.49 25.60 30.53
C LYS A 386 8.79 26.36 30.87
N ASP A 387 9.08 27.42 30.12
CA ASP A 387 10.13 28.37 30.48
C ASP A 387 9.48 29.54 31.24
N SER A 388 10.00 29.86 32.43
CA SER A 388 9.44 30.92 33.27
C SER A 388 9.62 32.32 32.69
N SER A 389 10.55 32.48 31.75
CA SER A 389 10.87 33.76 31.09
C SER A 389 10.12 33.99 29.78
N TRP A 390 9.40 32.98 29.26
CA TRP A 390 8.70 33.07 27.98
C TRP A 390 7.20 33.21 28.18
N ALA A 391 6.53 33.94 27.29
CA ALA A 391 5.09 34.10 27.37
C ALA A 391 4.39 32.82 26.89
N LEU A 392 3.57 32.20 27.76
CA LEU A 392 2.75 31.05 27.39
C LEU A 392 1.61 31.49 26.47
N LEU A 393 1.49 30.85 25.31
CA LEU A 393 0.39 31.06 24.37
C LEU A 393 -0.76 30.10 24.71
N PHE A 394 -0.47 28.80 24.73
CA PHE A 394 -1.41 27.73 25.08
C PHE A 394 -0.65 26.42 25.33
N SER A 395 -1.33 25.41 25.85
CA SER A 395 -0.82 24.05 26.01
C SER A 395 -1.71 23.03 25.32
N PHE A 396 -1.14 21.91 24.90
CA PHE A 396 -1.85 20.84 24.21
C PHE A 396 -1.20 19.48 24.49
N PRO A 397 -1.94 18.37 24.41
CA PRO A 397 -1.34 17.04 24.38
C PRO A 397 -0.73 16.78 23.01
N ALA A 398 0.39 16.06 22.95
CA ALA A 398 0.93 15.48 21.72
C ALA A 398 1.69 14.19 22.02
N PHE A 399 1.99 13.37 21.01
CA PHE A 399 2.90 12.24 21.19
C PHE A 399 4.35 12.73 21.17
N ASP A 400 5.17 12.22 22.07
CA ASP A 400 6.61 12.49 22.13
C ASP A 400 7.44 11.37 21.47
N PHE A 401 6.79 10.51 20.70
CA PHE A 401 7.37 9.42 19.93
C PHE A 401 6.60 9.23 18.62
N GLY A 402 7.26 8.61 17.63
CA GLY A 402 6.70 8.34 16.30
C GLY A 402 6.04 6.98 16.18
N ASP A 403 6.02 6.44 14.95
CA ASP A 403 5.56 5.08 14.62
C ASP A 403 4.07 4.81 14.87
N LEU A 404 3.28 5.88 14.99
CA LEU A 404 1.82 5.78 15.05
C LEU A 404 1.25 6.01 13.66
N ILE A 405 0.30 5.15 13.30
CA ILE A 405 -0.41 5.25 12.03
C ILE A 405 -1.07 6.62 11.92
N GLY A 406 -0.61 7.39 10.93
CA GLY A 406 -1.14 8.67 10.53
C GLY A 406 -0.59 9.85 11.29
N THR A 407 0.52 9.68 12.01
CA THR A 407 1.19 10.83 12.63
C THR A 407 2.34 11.34 11.78
N GLU A 408 2.49 12.67 11.76
CA GLU A 408 3.66 13.34 11.21
C GLU A 408 4.43 14.02 12.34
N VAL A 409 5.76 14.07 12.19
CA VAL A 409 6.59 14.84 13.13
C VAL A 409 6.47 16.33 12.83
N VAL A 410 6.31 17.13 13.87
CA VAL A 410 6.55 18.57 13.81
C VAL A 410 7.86 18.83 14.54
N SER A 411 8.81 19.47 13.86
CA SER A 411 10.14 19.73 14.40
C SER A 411 10.49 21.21 14.27
N PHE A 412 10.82 21.83 15.41
CA PHE A 412 11.31 23.18 15.48
C PHE A 412 12.84 23.17 15.47
N GLY A 413 13.45 23.92 14.57
CA GLY A 413 14.90 24.04 14.43
C GLY A 413 15.39 25.47 14.54
N LYS A 414 16.62 25.65 15.00
CA LYS A 414 17.38 26.91 14.95
C LYS A 414 18.59 26.74 14.06
N LYS A 415 18.77 27.64 13.10
CA LYS A 415 19.91 27.60 12.18
C LYS A 415 21.22 27.92 12.92
N TYR A 416 22.31 27.23 12.57
CA TYR A 416 23.63 27.47 13.17
C TYR A 416 24.04 28.94 13.04
N ASN A 417 24.59 29.50 14.12
CA ASN A 417 25.18 30.83 14.16
C ASN A 417 24.25 31.96 13.66
N SER A 418 22.92 31.77 13.73
CA SER A 418 21.94 32.81 13.39
C SER A 418 20.72 32.76 14.32
N GLU A 419 19.87 33.78 14.28
CA GLU A 419 18.57 33.79 14.95
C GLU A 419 17.42 33.37 14.01
N ASP A 420 17.72 32.64 12.94
CA ASP A 420 16.70 32.07 12.06
C ASP A 420 16.16 30.75 12.62
N TYR A 421 14.84 30.60 12.55
CA TYR A 421 14.11 29.41 12.99
C TYR A 421 13.36 28.77 11.83
N VAL A 422 13.13 27.47 11.96
CA VAL A 422 12.31 26.68 11.03
C VAL A 422 11.33 25.82 11.82
N CYS A 423 10.17 25.58 11.23
CA CYS A 423 9.25 24.54 11.65
C CYS A 423 9.00 23.64 10.45
N LEU A 424 9.36 22.36 10.60
CA LEU A 424 9.19 21.33 9.59
C LEU A 424 8.06 20.40 10.03
N ILE A 425 7.21 20.00 9.08
CA ILE A 425 6.18 18.99 9.28
C ILE A 425 6.49 17.84 8.33
N GLY A 426 6.72 16.65 8.87
CA GLY A 426 7.14 15.45 8.14
C GLY A 426 8.65 15.14 8.22
N GLU A 427 9.50 16.13 8.53
CA GLU A 427 10.96 15.98 8.63
C GLU A 427 11.49 16.54 9.95
N ARG A 428 12.59 15.97 10.44
CA ARG A 428 13.25 16.45 11.65
C ARG A 428 14.26 17.53 11.30
N ALA A 429 14.26 18.65 12.03
CA ALA A 429 15.21 19.73 11.83
C ALA A 429 16.68 19.31 12.03
N LYS A 430 16.93 18.25 12.81
CA LYS A 430 18.29 17.68 12.99
C LYS A 430 18.83 17.01 11.72
N ASP A 431 17.94 16.61 10.81
CA ASP A 431 18.29 15.91 9.56
C ASP A 431 18.47 16.91 8.39
N VAL A 432 18.23 18.21 8.66
CA VAL A 432 18.43 19.29 7.68
C VAL A 432 19.77 19.99 7.94
N ASP A 433 20.62 20.00 6.91
CA ASP A 433 21.91 20.68 6.95
C ASP A 433 21.77 22.15 7.39
N GLY A 434 22.54 22.52 8.41
CA GLY A 434 22.57 23.89 8.89
C GLY A 434 21.67 24.18 10.11
N TYR A 435 20.92 23.20 10.63
CA TYR A 435 19.99 23.38 11.74
C TYR A 435 20.28 22.49 12.95
N ASN A 436 20.06 23.06 14.14
CA ASN A 436 19.91 22.31 15.38
C ASN A 436 18.42 22.14 15.70
N GLU A 437 17.98 20.92 15.97
CA GLU A 437 16.64 20.69 16.48
C GLU A 437 16.50 21.21 17.92
N VAL A 438 15.48 22.04 18.14
CA VAL A 438 15.14 22.62 19.44
C VAL A 438 14.10 21.75 20.14
N SER A 439 13.09 21.29 19.39
CA SER A 439 12.05 20.41 19.89
C SER A 439 11.34 19.68 18.76
N HIS A 440 10.69 18.58 19.11
CA HIS A 440 9.84 17.85 18.18
C HIS A 440 8.74 17.09 18.94
N PHE A 441 7.68 16.75 18.22
CA PHE A 441 6.54 15.96 18.68
C PHE A 441 5.75 15.45 17.48
N TRP A 442 4.83 14.50 17.69
CA TRP A 442 4.03 13.89 16.63
C TRP A 442 2.55 14.23 16.79
N ILE A 443 1.92 14.55 15.66
CA ILE A 443 0.54 15.03 15.52
C ILE A 443 -0.14 14.33 14.36
N PHE A 444 -1.45 14.55 14.18
CA PHE A 444 -2.16 14.11 12.98
C PHE A 444 -2.24 15.27 11.97
N PRO A 445 -1.83 15.08 10.71
CA PRO A 445 -1.97 16.11 9.67
C PRO A 445 -3.43 16.31 9.25
N GLU A 446 -4.30 15.34 9.56
CA GLU A 446 -5.74 15.35 9.34
C GLU A 446 -6.50 15.12 10.66
N SER A 447 -7.77 15.52 10.72
CA SER A 447 -8.57 15.31 11.92
C SER A 447 -8.80 13.81 12.14
N VAL A 448 -8.77 13.40 13.41
CA VAL A 448 -9.20 12.07 13.83
C VAL A 448 -10.43 12.27 14.70
N GLU A 449 -11.59 11.89 14.16
CA GLU A 449 -12.86 12.04 14.85
C GLU A 449 -12.79 11.42 16.26
N ASN A 450 -13.33 12.13 17.26
CA ASN A 450 -13.34 11.72 18.67
C ASN A 450 -11.93 11.56 19.31
N PHE A 451 -10.88 12.14 18.72
CA PHE A 451 -9.52 12.11 19.28
C PHE A 451 -8.70 13.37 19.03
N ALA A 452 -8.52 13.76 17.77
CA ALA A 452 -7.73 14.92 17.35
C ALA A 452 -8.56 15.81 16.42
N MET A 453 -9.28 16.76 17.02
CA MET A 453 -10.27 17.60 16.31
C MET A 453 -9.94 19.09 16.34
N GLN A 454 -8.89 19.51 17.06
CA GLN A 454 -8.53 20.92 17.14
C GLN A 454 -7.37 21.23 16.20
N MET A 455 -7.57 22.16 15.26
CA MET A 455 -6.52 22.58 14.34
C MET A 455 -5.69 23.71 14.94
N TYR A 456 -4.37 23.64 14.76
CA TYR A 456 -3.50 24.79 14.97
C TYR A 456 -2.58 24.95 13.76
N ALA A 457 -2.03 26.14 13.62
CA ALA A 457 -1.17 26.50 12.52
C ALA A 457 0.13 27.13 13.03
N VAL A 458 1.17 26.93 12.25
CA VAL A 458 2.42 27.65 12.34
C VAL A 458 2.48 28.56 11.12
N SER A 459 2.98 29.77 11.29
CA SER A 459 3.27 30.67 10.18
C SER A 459 4.64 31.28 10.35
N ARG A 460 5.24 31.66 9.22
CA ARG A 460 6.50 32.40 9.19
C ARG A 460 6.22 33.87 8.94
N VAL A 461 6.89 34.74 9.69
CA VAL A 461 6.83 36.18 9.44
C VAL A 461 7.54 36.46 8.11
N SER A 462 6.91 37.14 7.16
CA SER A 462 7.46 37.31 5.81
C SER A 462 8.76 38.13 5.76
N SER A 463 8.97 39.03 6.74
CA SER A 463 10.16 39.88 6.82
C SER A 463 11.34 39.24 7.55
N ARG A 464 11.12 38.17 8.33
CA ARG A 464 12.14 37.50 9.17
C ARG A 464 11.77 36.05 9.44
N ASN A 465 12.75 35.16 9.59
CA ASN A 465 12.53 33.72 9.74
C ASN A 465 12.06 33.32 11.16
N PHE A 466 11.14 34.08 11.74
CA PHE A 466 10.53 33.83 13.04
C PHE A 466 9.21 33.11 12.87
N MET A 467 8.94 32.18 13.77
CA MET A 467 7.74 31.35 13.75
C MET A 467 6.64 31.97 14.61
N ARG A 468 5.39 31.78 14.19
CA ARG A 468 4.18 32.15 14.93
C ARG A 468 3.29 30.93 15.05
N VAL A 469 2.93 30.53 16.26
CA VAL A 469 2.03 29.39 16.49
C VAL A 469 0.69 29.90 17.02
N TYR A 470 -0.41 29.49 16.41
CA TYR A 470 -1.74 29.96 16.78
C TYR A 470 -2.81 28.86 16.59
N ALA A 471 -3.89 28.94 17.37
CA ALA A 471 -5.07 28.09 17.14
C ALA A 471 -5.76 28.54 15.86
N ALA A 472 -5.98 27.62 14.93
CA ALA A 472 -6.58 27.94 13.63
C ALA A 472 -8.08 28.17 13.79
N ASP A 473 -8.62 29.15 13.07
CA ASP A 473 -10.06 29.43 13.05
C ASP A 473 -10.77 28.75 11.87
N GLN A 474 -12.10 28.88 11.81
CA GLN A 474 -12.93 28.33 10.73
C GLN A 474 -12.50 28.82 9.34
N MET A 475 -11.97 30.05 9.25
CA MET A 475 -11.51 30.63 7.99
C MET A 475 -10.19 30.01 7.52
N ASP A 476 -9.28 29.67 8.44
CA ASP A 476 -8.07 28.89 8.16
C ASP A 476 -8.38 27.42 7.81
N ILE A 477 -9.51 26.87 8.28
CA ILE A 477 -10.01 25.55 7.90
C ILE A 477 -10.53 25.57 6.46
N GLU A 478 -11.39 26.53 6.14
CA GLU A 478 -12.07 26.66 4.83
C GLU A 478 -11.16 27.21 3.72
N ARG A 479 -10.17 28.03 4.08
CA ARG A 479 -9.18 28.61 3.17
C ARG A 479 -7.78 28.40 3.73
N PRO A 480 -7.27 27.14 3.68
CA PRO A 480 -5.93 26.84 4.13
C PRO A 480 -4.94 27.80 3.51
N ARG A 481 -4.16 28.49 4.35
CA ARG A 481 -2.92 29.08 3.87
C ARG A 481 -2.04 27.93 3.39
N PRO A 482 -1.41 28.05 2.22
CA PRO A 482 -0.44 27.06 1.81
C PRO A 482 0.65 27.08 2.87
N ASN A 483 0.75 25.97 3.60
CA ASN A 483 1.91 25.53 4.36
C ASN A 483 1.84 25.81 5.88
N GLN A 484 1.87 24.71 6.65
CA GLN A 484 2.10 24.58 8.10
C GLN A 484 0.88 24.54 9.05
N ARG A 485 -0.15 23.76 8.74
CA ARG A 485 -1.23 23.43 9.71
C ARG A 485 -1.18 21.97 10.13
N PHE A 486 -1.70 21.69 11.33
CA PHE A 486 -1.80 20.34 11.85
C PHE A 486 -2.88 20.23 12.93
N TRP A 487 -3.39 19.02 13.14
CA TRP A 487 -4.45 18.74 14.10
C TRP A 487 -3.88 18.17 15.38
N TRP A 488 -4.39 18.68 16.48
CA TRP A 488 -3.99 18.34 17.83
C TRP A 488 -5.11 17.65 18.57
N PHE A 489 -4.69 16.97 19.62
CA PHE A 489 -5.51 16.21 20.52
C PHE A 489 -6.45 17.14 21.26
N VAL A 490 -7.73 16.80 21.23
CA VAL A 490 -8.68 17.36 22.18
C VAL A 490 -8.64 16.40 23.36
N PRO A 491 -8.27 16.84 24.58
CA PRO A 491 -8.52 16.03 25.76
C PRO A 491 -10.00 15.68 25.73
N SER A 492 -10.35 14.40 25.61
CA SER A 492 -11.72 13.95 25.80
C SER A 492 -12.19 14.49 27.14
N ALA A 493 -13.25 15.30 27.12
CA ALA A 493 -13.95 15.74 28.33
C ALA A 493 -14.38 14.53 29.16
#